data_AF-A0AA97CJB8-F1
#
_entry.id   AF-A0AA97CJB8-F1
#
_cell.length_a   1.000
_cell.length_b   1.000
_cell.length_c   1.000
_cell.angle_alpha   90.00
_cell.angle_beta   90.00
_cell.angle_gamma   90.00
#
_symmetry.space_group_name_H-M   'P 1'
#
loop_
_entity.id
_entity.type
_entity.pdbx_description
1 polymer ?
#
loop_
_entity_poly.entity_id
_entity_poly.type
_entity_poly.pdbx_seq_one_letter_code
_entity_poly.pdbx_strand_id
1 'polypeptide(L)'
;MKSKDFKKGLLNMKGENTTLKLVLVVSIICIGILSSTLMNRSQIVTIVPPNLTETTWLDEKTAGQPYMQAWAIYLANSMGNATPESVDMLKKSIGPFLDAGIYTQVMKRIDDQIDQIKRDRISLSFTPTRVYHDPKAPGTYFVEGSQGLEGIAGNPIVKPVTFQMTIDVKGYRPVLTFINIKQGKAELPSDKKGDK
;
A
#
# COMPACT_ATOMS: atom_id res chain seq x y z
N MET A 1 64.11 -15.38 -38.12
CA MET A 1 62.90 -14.64 -37.69
C MET A 1 63.32 -13.32 -37.06
N LYS A 2 62.72 -12.21 -37.49
CA LYS A 2 63.22 -10.85 -37.28
C LYS A 2 62.98 -10.39 -35.83
N SER A 3 64.04 -10.04 -35.11
CA SER A 3 64.01 -9.50 -33.73
C SER A 3 63.05 -8.32 -33.54
N LYS A 4 62.77 -7.54 -34.60
CA LYS A 4 61.81 -6.43 -34.58
C LYS A 4 60.36 -6.90 -34.41
N ASP A 5 59.98 -8.03 -34.99
CA ASP A 5 58.61 -8.58 -34.90
C ASP A 5 58.37 -9.16 -33.49
N PHE A 6 59.39 -9.76 -32.88
CA PHE A 6 59.34 -10.25 -31.50
C PHE A 6 59.23 -9.10 -30.47
N LYS A 7 59.99 -8.02 -30.65
CA LYS A 7 59.87 -6.82 -29.79
C LYS A 7 58.51 -6.15 -29.92
N LYS A 8 57.95 -6.09 -31.13
CA LYS A 8 56.60 -5.55 -31.38
C LYS A 8 55.51 -6.42 -30.74
N GLY A 9 55.66 -7.75 -30.78
CA GLY A 9 54.80 -8.69 -30.07
C GLY A 9 54.83 -8.50 -28.55
N LEU A 10 56.02 -8.38 -27.95
CA LEU A 10 56.17 -8.13 -26.50
C LEU A 10 55.59 -6.78 -26.05
N LEU A 11 55.70 -5.74 -26.88
CA LEU A 11 55.11 -4.43 -26.61
C LEU A 11 53.57 -4.49 -26.68
N ASN A 12 53.02 -5.17 -27.68
CA ASN A 12 51.57 -5.40 -27.77
C ASN A 12 51.05 -6.20 -26.57
N MET A 13 51.74 -7.28 -26.17
CA MET A 13 51.38 -8.06 -24.98
C MET A 13 51.41 -7.23 -23.70
N LYS A 14 52.37 -6.30 -23.54
CA LYS A 14 52.40 -5.38 -22.40
C LYS A 14 51.25 -4.37 -22.44
N GLY A 15 50.89 -3.88 -23.61
CA GLY A 15 49.74 -2.99 -23.82
C GLY A 15 48.43 -3.67 -23.46
N GLU A 16 48.18 -4.87 -24.00
CA GLU A 16 47.01 -5.69 -23.70
C GLU A 16 46.89 -6.00 -22.21
N ASN A 17 47.99 -6.36 -21.55
CA ASN A 17 47.99 -6.66 -20.12
C ASN A 17 47.71 -5.41 -19.26
N THR A 18 48.08 -4.22 -19.74
CA THR A 18 47.76 -2.95 -19.07
C THR A 18 46.28 -2.58 -19.26
N THR A 19 45.74 -2.78 -20.46
CA THR A 19 44.31 -2.60 -20.74
C THR A 19 43.46 -3.58 -19.94
N LEU A 20 43.85 -4.85 -19.85
CA LEU A 20 43.17 -5.86 -19.03
C LEU A 20 43.19 -5.49 -17.55
N LYS A 21 44.33 -5.04 -17.02
CA LYS A 21 44.41 -4.53 -15.64
C LYS A 21 43.49 -3.34 -15.40
N LEU A 22 43.40 -2.42 -16.35
CA LEU A 22 42.52 -1.25 -16.25
C LEU A 22 41.04 -1.66 -16.24
N VAL A 23 40.63 -2.56 -17.13
CA VAL A 23 39.27 -3.12 -17.16
C VAL A 23 38.93 -3.84 -15.85
N LEU A 24 39.90 -4.56 -15.28
CA LEU A 24 39.72 -5.31 -14.03
C LEU A 24 39.56 -4.35 -12.83
N VAL A 25 40.35 -3.28 -12.76
CA VAL A 25 40.19 -2.22 -11.75
C VAL A 25 38.83 -1.54 -11.88
N VAL A 26 38.40 -1.18 -13.09
CA VAL A 26 37.08 -0.57 -13.34
C VAL A 26 35.96 -1.51 -12.90
N SER A 27 36.08 -2.81 -13.19
CA SER A 27 35.09 -3.82 -12.79
C SER A 27 34.99 -3.94 -11.27
N ILE A 28 36.12 -3.93 -10.55
CA ILE A 28 36.16 -3.94 -9.08
C ILE A 28 35.47 -2.69 -8.52
N ILE A 29 35.72 -1.51 -9.10
CA ILE A 29 35.08 -0.26 -8.67
C ILE A 29 33.57 -0.34 -8.87
N CYS A 30 33.10 -0.80 -10.04
CA CYS A 30 31.68 -0.99 -10.31
C CYS A 30 31.01 -1.95 -9.31
N ILE A 31 31.66 -3.08 -9.01
CA ILE A 31 31.16 -4.04 -8.02
C ILE A 31 31.13 -3.41 -6.62
N GLY A 32 32.16 -2.66 -6.23
CA GLY A 32 32.20 -1.97 -4.93
C GLY A 32 31.08 -0.93 -4.77
N ILE A 33 30.80 -0.16 -5.81
CA ILE A 33 29.67 0.80 -5.83
C ILE A 33 28.35 0.05 -5.70
N LEU A 34 28.14 -1.01 -6.49
CA LEU A 34 26.92 -1.82 -6.44
C LEU A 34 26.73 -2.46 -5.05
N SER A 35 27.78 -3.06 -4.48
CA SER A 35 27.74 -3.65 -3.14
C SER A 35 27.42 -2.62 -2.05
N SER A 36 27.98 -1.41 -2.13
CA SER A 36 27.66 -0.33 -1.18
C SER A 36 26.19 0.11 -1.29
N THR A 37 25.67 0.23 -2.51
CA THR A 37 24.24 0.55 -2.71
C THR A 37 23.32 -0.56 -2.23
N LEU A 38 23.74 -1.83 -2.35
CA LEU A 38 22.97 -2.99 -1.91
C LEU A 38 22.98 -3.14 -0.39
N MET A 39 24.10 -2.89 0.28
CA MET A 39 24.20 -2.90 1.75
C MET A 39 23.37 -1.79 2.40
N ASN A 40 23.21 -0.64 1.72
CA ASN A 40 22.36 0.45 2.18
C ASN A 40 20.86 0.24 1.91
N ARG A 41 20.46 -0.85 1.23
CA ARG A 41 19.03 -1.20 1.16
C ARG A 41 18.60 -1.81 2.49
N SER A 42 17.82 -1.04 3.24
CA SER A 42 17.05 -1.48 4.40
C SER A 42 16.33 -2.80 4.07
N GLN A 43 16.40 -3.78 4.97
CA GLN A 43 15.65 -5.03 4.83
C GLN A 43 14.16 -4.69 4.63
N ILE A 44 13.65 -5.01 3.44
CA ILE A 44 12.28 -4.68 3.06
C ILE A 44 11.36 -5.67 3.78
N VAL A 45 10.80 -5.26 4.92
CA VAL A 45 9.70 -6.01 5.55
C VAL A 45 8.41 -5.56 4.88
N THR A 46 8.08 -6.22 3.77
CA THR A 46 6.84 -5.96 3.03
C THR A 46 5.66 -6.53 3.79
N ILE A 47 4.71 -5.67 4.18
CA ILE A 47 3.41 -6.11 4.66
C ILE A 47 2.52 -6.28 3.43
N VAL A 48 2.09 -7.51 3.16
CA VAL A 48 1.18 -7.83 2.04
C VAL A 48 -0.22 -8.02 2.60
N PRO A 49 -1.25 -7.35 2.04
CA PRO A 49 -2.62 -7.60 2.46
C PRO A 49 -3.03 -9.02 2.04
N PRO A 50 -3.87 -9.72 2.84
CA PRO A 50 -4.42 -11.00 2.41
C PRO A 50 -5.22 -10.80 1.12
N ASN A 51 -5.08 -11.72 0.15
CA ASN A 51 -5.72 -11.73 -1.17
C ASN A 51 -5.08 -10.86 -2.28
N LEU A 52 -3.82 -10.43 -2.15
CA LEU A 52 -3.10 -9.86 -3.28
C LEU A 52 -2.76 -10.95 -4.32
N THR A 53 -3.50 -11.00 -5.43
CA THR A 53 -3.30 -11.99 -6.50
C THR A 53 -2.37 -11.52 -7.62
N GLU A 54 -2.04 -10.23 -7.67
CA GLU A 54 -1.21 -9.63 -8.72
C GLU A 54 0.21 -9.33 -8.23
N THR A 55 1.21 -9.55 -9.11
CA THR A 55 2.59 -9.14 -8.87
C THR A 55 2.70 -7.62 -8.97
N THR A 56 3.00 -6.96 -7.86
CA THR A 56 3.07 -5.51 -7.78
C THR A 56 4.39 -5.08 -7.15
N TRP A 57 4.86 -3.88 -7.50
CA TRP A 57 6.10 -3.32 -6.95
C TRP A 57 5.77 -2.44 -5.73
N LEU A 58 6.65 -2.49 -4.72
CA LEU A 58 6.58 -1.67 -3.52
C LEU A 58 7.93 -0.97 -3.33
N ASP A 59 7.87 0.34 -3.12
CA ASP A 59 8.99 1.19 -2.72
C ASP A 59 8.67 1.82 -1.35
N GLU A 60 9.66 2.42 -0.70
CA GLU A 60 9.57 2.96 0.67
C GLU A 60 8.45 3.98 0.85
N LYS A 61 8.17 4.75 -0.21
CA LYS A 61 7.23 5.89 -0.24
C LYS A 61 6.09 5.74 -1.23
N THR A 62 6.15 4.74 -2.10
CA THR A 62 5.19 4.56 -3.21
C THR A 62 4.97 3.08 -3.46
N ALA A 63 3.76 2.70 -3.83
CA ALA A 63 3.45 1.35 -4.25
C ALA A 63 2.66 1.36 -5.55
N GLY A 64 2.67 0.22 -6.26
CA GLY A 64 1.79 0.01 -7.40
C GLY A 64 0.31 0.14 -7.01
N GLN A 65 -0.51 0.56 -7.99
CA GLN A 65 -1.95 0.73 -7.77
C GLN A 65 -2.66 -0.54 -7.23
N PRO A 66 -2.37 -1.76 -7.73
CA PRO A 66 -3.01 -2.98 -7.21
C PRO A 66 -2.74 -3.22 -5.72
N TYR A 67 -1.54 -2.90 -5.24
CA TYR A 67 -1.18 -3.00 -3.82
C TYR A 67 -2.08 -2.11 -2.96
N MET A 68 -2.20 -0.84 -3.36
CA MET A 68 -2.96 0.16 -2.60
C MET A 68 -4.46 -0.13 -2.66
N GLN A 69 -4.96 -0.62 -3.79
CA GLN A 69 -6.35 -1.08 -3.92
C GLN A 69 -6.64 -2.29 -3.02
N ALA A 70 -5.73 -3.27 -2.95
CA ALA A 70 -5.88 -4.41 -2.05
C ALA A 70 -5.92 -3.97 -0.58
N TRP A 71 -5.08 -2.99 -0.19
CA TRP A 71 -5.15 -2.38 1.14
C TRP A 71 -6.44 -1.62 1.40
N ALA A 72 -6.93 -0.86 0.42
CA ALA A 72 -8.22 -0.19 0.53
C ALA A 72 -9.35 -1.21 0.78
N ILE A 73 -9.40 -2.29 0.01
CA ILE A 73 -10.39 -3.36 0.21
C ILE A 73 -10.24 -4.00 1.59
N TYR A 74 -9.01 -4.34 2.00
CA TYR A 74 -8.76 -4.96 3.31
C TYR A 74 -9.20 -4.07 4.47
N LEU A 75 -8.87 -2.78 4.42
CA LEU A 75 -9.26 -1.81 5.44
C LEU A 75 -10.78 -1.60 5.46
N ALA A 76 -11.42 -1.43 4.30
CA ALA A 76 -12.88 -1.33 4.20
C ALA A 76 -13.58 -2.57 4.77
N ASN A 77 -13.10 -3.77 4.43
CA ASN A 77 -13.63 -5.01 4.97
C ASN A 77 -13.45 -5.11 6.48
N SER A 78 -12.27 -4.74 6.98
CA SER A 78 -12.00 -4.79 8.42
C SER A 78 -12.95 -3.83 9.15
N MET A 79 -13.08 -2.58 8.70
CA MET A 79 -13.92 -1.58 9.35
C MET A 79 -15.43 -1.81 9.17
N GLY A 80 -15.82 -2.44 8.06
CA GLY A 80 -17.21 -2.70 7.72
C GLY A 80 -17.79 -3.98 8.35
N ASN A 81 -16.94 -4.85 8.90
CA ASN A 81 -17.35 -6.10 9.55
C ASN A 81 -17.04 -6.05 11.04
N ALA A 82 -18.07 -5.96 11.87
CA ALA A 82 -17.93 -5.86 13.32
C ALA A 82 -19.11 -6.48 14.05
N THR A 83 -18.82 -7.22 15.12
CA THR A 83 -19.82 -7.76 16.05
C THR A 83 -19.54 -7.25 17.47
N PRO A 84 -20.50 -7.31 18.41
CA PRO A 84 -20.27 -6.87 19.78
C PRO A 84 -19.04 -7.54 20.45
N GLU A 85 -18.72 -8.77 20.03
CA GLU A 85 -17.60 -9.57 20.54
C GLU A 85 -16.26 -9.21 19.88
N SER A 86 -16.26 -8.85 18.60
CA SER A 86 -15.03 -8.63 17.80
C SER A 86 -14.60 -7.16 17.69
N VAL A 87 -15.51 -6.22 17.99
CA VAL A 87 -15.30 -4.80 17.71
C VAL A 87 -14.13 -4.17 18.51
N ASP A 88 -13.82 -4.68 19.71
CA ASP A 88 -12.64 -4.23 20.47
C ASP A 88 -11.33 -4.65 19.79
N MET A 89 -11.32 -5.82 19.13
CA MET A 89 -10.16 -6.30 18.38
C MET A 89 -9.97 -5.48 17.10
N LEU A 90 -11.06 -5.08 16.46
CA LEU A 90 -11.03 -4.19 15.30
C LEU A 90 -10.36 -2.84 15.63
N LYS A 91 -10.68 -2.24 16.77
CA LYS A 91 -10.04 -0.99 17.22
C LYS A 91 -8.51 -1.13 17.30
N LYS A 92 -8.04 -2.25 17.87
CA LYS A 92 -6.61 -2.52 18.03
C LYS A 92 -5.91 -2.79 16.69
N SER A 93 -6.60 -3.37 15.72
CA SER A 93 -6.02 -3.68 14.41
C SER A 93 -5.95 -2.47 13.48
N ILE A 94 -6.89 -1.53 13.57
CA ILE A 94 -6.92 -0.33 12.70
C ILE A 94 -5.94 0.74 13.18
N GLY A 95 -5.78 0.92 14.50
CA GLY A 95 -4.94 1.97 15.09
C GLY A 95 -3.54 2.12 14.48
N PRO A 96 -2.76 1.03 14.27
CA PRO A 96 -1.42 1.10 13.68
C PRO A 96 -1.35 1.64 12.24
N PHE A 97 -2.46 1.63 11.50
CA PHE A 97 -2.54 2.12 10.13
C PHE A 97 -2.93 3.59 10.04
N LEU A 98 -3.36 4.23 11.13
CA LEU A 98 -3.81 5.62 11.09
C LEU A 98 -2.61 6.57 11.17
N ASP A 99 -2.63 7.60 10.32
CA ASP A 99 -1.70 8.72 10.45
C ASP A 99 -1.95 9.51 11.74
N ALA A 100 -0.90 10.09 12.31
CA ALA A 100 -0.97 10.91 13.52
C ALA A 100 -1.99 12.07 13.39
N GLY A 101 -2.15 12.63 12.19
CA GLY A 101 -3.09 13.73 11.95
C GLY A 101 -4.57 13.35 12.08
N ILE A 102 -4.94 12.09 11.79
CA ILE A 102 -6.33 11.62 11.88
C ILE A 102 -6.61 10.68 13.05
N TYR A 103 -5.55 10.17 13.70
CA TYR A 103 -5.63 9.14 14.73
C TYR A 103 -6.71 9.43 15.77
N THR A 104 -6.62 10.54 16.48
CA THR A 104 -7.53 10.88 17.58
C THR A 104 -8.99 10.99 17.12
N GLN A 105 -9.22 11.61 15.96
CA GLN A 105 -10.57 11.79 15.43
C GLN A 105 -11.18 10.45 15.03
N VAL A 106 -10.43 9.61 14.31
CA VAL A 106 -10.91 8.31 13.82
C VAL A 106 -11.11 7.34 14.99
N MET A 107 -10.16 7.27 15.92
CA MET A 107 -10.27 6.41 17.10
C MET A 107 -11.47 6.76 17.97
N LYS A 108 -11.76 8.06 18.13
CA LYS A 108 -12.98 8.51 18.82
C LYS A 108 -14.26 8.04 18.10
N ARG A 109 -14.32 8.18 16.78
CA ARG A 109 -15.48 7.70 16.00
C ARG A 109 -15.65 6.19 16.10
N ILE A 110 -14.55 5.44 16.09
CA ILE A 110 -14.57 3.99 16.30
C ILE A 110 -15.10 3.66 17.69
N ASP A 111 -14.67 4.39 18.73
CA ASP A 111 -15.18 4.21 20.10
C ASP A 111 -16.68 4.47 20.20
N ASP A 112 -17.16 5.58 19.64
CA ASP A 112 -18.59 5.91 19.60
C ASP A 112 -19.40 4.79 18.90
N GLN A 113 -18.85 4.21 17.83
CA GLN A 113 -19.47 3.08 17.10
C GLN A 113 -19.42 1.76 17.89
N ILE A 114 -18.31 1.44 18.57
CA ILE A 114 -18.19 0.26 19.44
C ILE A 114 -19.27 0.27 20.50
N ASP A 115 -19.40 1.42 21.15
CA ASP A 115 -20.37 1.67 22.20
C ASP A 115 -21.80 1.44 21.70
N GLN A 116 -22.11 1.93 20.50
CA GLN A 116 -23.40 1.69 19.87
C GLN A 116 -23.61 0.20 19.52
N ILE A 117 -22.61 -0.44 18.90
CA ILE A 117 -22.65 -1.86 18.51
C ILE A 117 -22.95 -2.75 19.72
N LYS A 118 -22.29 -2.49 20.85
CA LYS A 118 -22.47 -3.24 22.10
C LYS A 118 -23.83 -2.97 22.75
N ARG A 119 -24.24 -1.71 22.85
CA ARG A 119 -25.53 -1.34 23.47
C ARG A 119 -26.71 -1.91 22.69
N ASP A 120 -26.70 -1.74 21.38
CA ASP A 120 -27.81 -2.14 20.50
C ASP A 120 -27.73 -3.63 20.11
N ARG A 121 -26.62 -4.31 20.48
CA ARG A 121 -26.26 -5.68 20.10
C ARG A 121 -26.45 -5.92 18.60
N ILE A 122 -25.96 -4.98 17.80
CA ILE A 122 -26.00 -5.06 16.34
C ILE A 122 -24.72 -5.68 15.81
N SER A 123 -24.83 -6.41 14.71
CA SER A 123 -23.70 -6.88 13.91
C SER A 123 -23.70 -6.17 12.58
N LEU A 124 -22.52 -5.73 12.16
CA LEU A 124 -22.24 -5.13 10.87
C LEU A 124 -21.52 -6.15 10.01
N SER A 125 -22.00 -6.33 8.78
CA SER A 125 -21.30 -7.05 7.73
C SER A 125 -21.08 -6.13 6.54
N PHE A 126 -19.95 -6.25 5.85
CA PHE A 126 -19.67 -5.50 4.63
C PHE A 126 -19.07 -6.41 3.58
N THR A 127 -19.68 -6.36 2.40
CA THR A 127 -19.22 -7.09 1.21
C THR A 127 -18.83 -6.09 0.14
N PRO A 128 -17.53 -5.97 -0.19
CA PRO A 128 -17.05 -5.06 -1.22
C PRO A 128 -17.47 -5.60 -2.58
N THR A 129 -17.94 -4.72 -3.46
CA THR A 129 -18.34 -5.08 -4.82
C THR A 129 -17.40 -4.48 -5.85
N ARG A 130 -16.87 -3.28 -5.59
CA ARG A 130 -15.98 -2.55 -6.49
C ARG A 130 -14.98 -1.70 -5.72
N VAL A 131 -13.79 -1.56 -6.30
CA VAL A 131 -12.79 -0.58 -5.88
C VAL A 131 -12.36 0.24 -7.09
N TYR A 132 -12.23 1.55 -6.91
CA TYR A 132 -11.69 2.43 -7.93
C TYR A 132 -10.88 3.55 -7.31
N HIS A 133 -10.05 4.17 -8.15
CA HIS A 133 -9.23 5.32 -7.80
C HIS A 133 -9.58 6.47 -8.75
N ASP A 134 -9.54 7.71 -8.26
CA ASP A 134 -9.71 8.89 -9.13
C ASP A 134 -8.32 9.38 -9.59
N PRO A 135 -8.04 9.47 -10.89
CA PRO A 135 -6.80 10.08 -11.40
C PRO A 135 -6.58 11.52 -10.92
N LYS A 136 -7.65 12.25 -10.59
CA LYS A 136 -7.59 13.64 -10.07
C LYS A 136 -7.29 13.72 -8.56
N ALA A 137 -7.41 12.61 -7.83
CA ALA A 137 -7.13 12.54 -6.40
C ALA A 137 -6.17 11.37 -6.12
N PRO A 138 -4.87 11.52 -6.43
CA PRO A 138 -3.89 10.45 -6.25
C PRO A 138 -3.86 9.97 -4.78
N GLY A 139 -3.74 8.66 -4.60
CA GLY A 139 -3.78 8.02 -3.28
C GLY A 139 -5.18 7.87 -2.67
N THR A 140 -6.22 8.41 -3.31
CA THR A 140 -7.62 8.25 -2.85
C THR A 140 -8.30 7.10 -3.55
N TYR A 141 -8.86 6.20 -2.74
CA TYR A 141 -9.55 4.99 -3.15
C TYR A 141 -10.98 5.02 -2.64
N PHE A 142 -11.88 4.52 -3.48
CA PHE A 142 -13.30 4.38 -3.18
C PHE A 142 -13.65 2.90 -3.25
N VAL A 143 -14.09 2.35 -2.13
CA VAL A 143 -14.54 0.96 -2.02
C VAL A 143 -16.04 0.96 -1.86
N GLU A 144 -16.75 0.56 -2.91
CA GLU A 144 -18.20 0.38 -2.89
C GLU A 144 -18.53 -1.04 -2.44
N GLY A 145 -19.63 -1.18 -1.70
CA GLY A 145 -20.13 -2.46 -1.29
C GLY A 145 -21.52 -2.40 -0.69
N SER A 146 -21.98 -3.54 -0.21
CA SER A 146 -23.23 -3.67 0.54
C SER A 146 -22.91 -3.89 2.01
N GLN A 147 -23.48 -3.05 2.88
CA GLN A 147 -23.39 -3.20 4.33
C GLN A 147 -24.69 -3.80 4.86
N GLY A 148 -24.59 -4.94 5.54
CA GLY A 148 -25.68 -5.52 6.31
C GLY A 148 -25.63 -5.02 7.75
N LEU A 149 -26.78 -4.65 8.29
CA LEU A 149 -26.96 -4.35 9.71
C LEU A 149 -28.01 -5.30 10.26
N GLU A 150 -27.61 -6.14 11.21
CA GLU A 150 -28.44 -7.15 11.83
C GLU A 150 -28.50 -6.91 13.34
N GLY A 151 -29.70 -6.75 13.88
CA GLY A 151 -29.94 -6.66 15.33
C GLY A 151 -30.50 -7.97 15.89
N ILE A 152 -30.77 -7.99 17.19
CA ILE A 152 -31.27 -9.18 17.91
C ILE A 152 -32.60 -9.72 17.33
N ALA A 153 -33.43 -8.84 16.75
CA ALA A 153 -34.86 -9.09 16.55
C ALA A 153 -35.31 -9.24 15.08
N GLY A 154 -34.41 -9.37 14.09
CA GLY A 154 -34.93 -9.45 12.72
C GLY A 154 -33.93 -9.60 11.58
N ASN A 155 -34.49 -9.56 10.37
CA ASN A 155 -33.78 -9.74 9.12
C ASN A 155 -32.74 -8.62 8.90
N PRO A 156 -31.58 -8.93 8.30
CA PRO A 156 -30.56 -7.94 8.01
C PRO A 156 -31.08 -6.81 7.10
N ILE A 157 -30.84 -5.56 7.49
CA ILE A 157 -31.06 -4.41 6.63
C ILE A 157 -29.80 -4.20 5.80
N VAL A 158 -29.91 -4.39 4.48
CA VAL A 158 -28.78 -4.21 3.55
C VAL A 158 -28.85 -2.82 2.91
N LYS A 159 -27.75 -2.07 2.98
CA LYS A 159 -27.63 -0.74 2.38
C LYS A 159 -26.35 -0.63 1.54
N PRO A 160 -26.38 0.05 0.38
CA PRO A 160 -25.16 0.37 -0.36
C PRO A 160 -24.35 1.41 0.41
N VAL A 161 -23.04 1.17 0.55
CA VAL A 161 -22.10 2.03 1.27
C VAL A 161 -20.80 2.16 0.47
N THR A 162 -20.20 3.33 0.55
CA THR A 162 -18.90 3.65 -0.02
C THR A 162 -17.93 4.08 1.07
N PHE A 163 -16.78 3.43 1.14
CA PHE A 163 -15.63 3.87 1.91
C PHE A 163 -14.71 4.71 1.01
N GLN A 164 -14.58 5.99 1.33
CA GLN A 164 -13.59 6.88 0.72
C GLN A 164 -12.38 6.96 1.64
N MET A 165 -11.21 6.57 1.15
CA MET A 165 -9.98 6.50 1.92
C MET A 165 -8.81 7.09 1.15
N THR A 166 -7.97 7.87 1.81
CA THR A 166 -6.66 8.25 1.27
C THR A 166 -5.59 7.44 1.99
N ILE A 167 -4.82 6.69 1.21
CA ILE A 167 -3.81 5.76 1.71
C ILE A 167 -2.46 6.15 1.09
N ASP A 168 -1.48 6.37 1.96
CA ASP A 168 -0.09 6.63 1.60
C ASP A 168 0.81 5.46 2.01
N VAL A 169 2.04 5.41 1.50
CA VAL A 169 3.06 4.46 1.95
C VAL A 169 4.12 5.23 2.72
N LYS A 170 4.37 4.85 3.98
CA LYS A 170 5.42 5.46 4.83
C LYS A 170 6.28 4.39 5.47
N GLY A 171 7.47 4.16 4.92
CA GLY A 171 8.39 3.15 5.43
C GLY A 171 7.86 1.73 5.16
N TYR A 172 7.45 1.46 3.92
CA TYR A 172 6.93 0.16 3.45
C TYR A 172 5.62 -0.32 4.09
N ARG A 173 4.94 0.52 4.87
CA ARG A 173 3.61 0.26 5.41
C ARG A 173 2.57 1.22 4.83
N PRO A 174 1.34 0.75 4.58
CA PRO A 174 0.22 1.62 4.27
C PRO A 174 -0.14 2.46 5.50
N VAL A 175 -0.48 3.72 5.27
CA VAL A 175 -0.94 4.66 6.30
C VAL A 175 -2.16 5.39 5.76
N LEU A 176 -3.25 5.31 6.50
CA LEU A 176 -4.50 6.00 6.24
C LEU A 176 -4.38 7.45 6.69
N THR A 177 -4.51 8.39 5.76
CA THR A 177 -4.46 9.84 6.00
C THR A 177 -5.83 10.50 5.93
N PHE A 178 -6.82 9.81 5.38
CA PHE A 178 -8.21 10.27 5.38
C PHE A 178 -9.16 9.07 5.31
N ILE A 179 -10.31 9.17 5.99
CA ILE A 179 -11.41 8.23 5.85
C ILE A 179 -12.75 8.92 6.00
N ASN A 180 -13.68 8.55 5.11
CA ASN A 180 -15.08 8.92 5.19
C ASN A 180 -15.96 7.77 4.69
N ILE A 181 -17.10 7.56 5.32
CA ILE A 181 -18.05 6.51 4.96
C ILE A 181 -19.36 7.19 4.54
N LYS A 182 -19.82 6.93 3.32
CA LYS A 182 -21.05 7.49 2.76
C LYS A 182 -22.03 6.38 2.38
N GLN A 183 -23.33 6.63 2.55
CA GLN A 183 -24.36 5.76 1.98
C GLN A 183 -24.54 6.07 0.49
N GLY A 184 -24.73 5.02 -0.33
CA GLY A 184 -24.88 5.14 -1.78
C GLY A 184 -23.58 4.95 -2.58
N LYS A 185 -23.64 5.27 -3.87
CA LYS A 185 -22.50 5.20 -4.82
C LYS A 185 -21.46 6.27 -4.48
N ALA A 186 -20.19 6.06 -4.83
CA ALA A 186 -19.23 7.13 -4.61
C ALA A 186 -19.46 8.30 -5.55
N GLU A 187 -19.17 9.47 -5.03
CA GLU A 187 -19.10 10.70 -5.78
C GLU A 187 -17.63 10.95 -6.10
N LEU A 188 -17.24 10.73 -7.34
CA LEU A 188 -15.87 11.00 -7.76
C LEU A 188 -15.66 12.51 -7.94
N PRO A 189 -14.51 13.06 -7.50
CA PRO A 189 -14.10 14.40 -7.90
C PRO A 189 -14.12 14.61 -9.41
N SER A 190 -13.84 13.57 -10.21
CA SER A 190 -14.00 13.58 -11.67
C SER A 190 -15.43 13.82 -12.16
N ASP A 191 -16.44 13.41 -11.40
CA ASP A 191 -17.86 13.47 -11.76
C ASP A 191 -18.49 14.83 -11.46
N LYS A 192 -17.81 15.66 -10.65
CA LYS A 192 -18.19 17.06 -10.46
C LYS A 192 -17.96 17.82 -11.78
N LYS A 193 -18.98 17.86 -12.64
CA LYS A 193 -19.06 18.82 -13.74
C LYS A 193 -18.84 20.21 -13.15
N GLY A 194 -17.86 20.92 -13.71
CA GLY A 194 -17.36 22.19 -13.20
C GLY A 194 -18.48 23.16 -12.86
N ASP A 195 -18.52 23.56 -11.59
CA ASP A 195 -19.05 24.86 -11.22
C ASP A 195 -18.05 25.89 -11.79
N LYS A 196 -18.48 26.59 -12.83
CA LYS A 196 -17.83 27.78 -13.36
C LYS A 196 -18.30 28.99 -12.58
#